data_AF-A0A661PHJ4-F1
#
_entry.id   AF-A0A661PHJ4-F1
#
_cell.length_a   1.000
_cell.length_b   1.000
_cell.length_c   1.000
_cell.angle_alpha   90.00
_cell.angle_beta   90.00
_cell.angle_gamma   90.00
#
_symmetry.space_group_name_H-M   'P 1'
#
loop_
_entity.id
_entity.type
_entity.pdbx_description
1 polymer ?
#
loop_
_entity_poly.entity_id
_entity_poly.type
_entity_poly.pdbx_seq_one_letter_code
_entity_poly.pdbx_strand_id
1 'polypeptide(L)'
;MSAIASVLVALPALVAGIVAAIMPRQAKLKHRLGLAVVSFFLVLSISALWPTAGETAAVAEIAEPAEWPYLLDLLVGLPIAGAIALLFIPRQMLSVVRGFAYGVFAITFLASLWLLSVDMTPGWHFQHIVPWIDMAGIRWHVAVDGISLWLVILTTFTTPIAAFVSFGSIKTHIKELCIAFLLLQGAMIGSFVALDLFVFYLFWELMLVPMFLLIGIWGGANKIKAAIKFFMFTMTGSVLMLAAMVYLVWTNHELTGIWSFDYLQLTQVILPGTPNGWGPQTLCFWAFSLAFFIKVPMFPLHTWLPDAHTEAPTGGSIVLAAVMLKLGTYAYMRFSMALFPAAASSFAPTLAGVAIMGGILYGALVAWKQNDIKRLVAYSSVAHLGFVMLGLFGATASGMQGAILQMVNHGIATGALFLLVGVIYDRRHTREVSEFGGLAKVMPVYATLFVIVTLASIGVPGTNGFIGEFMIIAGTFVSQRLSHFASAHALGAALGVILAAIYMLAMVQKVFFGPLTNPKNKGLNDITPRESLAVAPLIILIFVIGLFPALLLSRSEASVNAFASQFHRTSEYAVIKANVVAAQRIPPSEFHEGFLTGAPKPKDDEAAANEGGTQAATGGGAGVQPLAVQAGGVR
;
A
#
# COMPACT_ATOMS: atom_id res chain seq x y z
N MET A 1 4.65 9.91 -38.22
CA MET A 1 4.32 9.23 -36.95
C MET A 1 4.68 7.73 -36.91
N SER A 2 4.99 7.04 -38.02
CA SER A 2 5.31 5.60 -38.01
C SER A 2 6.67 5.23 -37.42
N ALA A 3 7.72 6.07 -37.57
CA ALA A 3 9.06 5.78 -37.07
C ALA A 3 9.14 5.76 -35.53
N ILE A 4 8.44 6.68 -34.87
CA ILE A 4 8.38 6.76 -33.40
C ILE A 4 7.61 5.57 -32.82
N ALA A 5 6.50 5.18 -33.46
CA ALA A 5 5.74 3.98 -33.08
C ALA A 5 6.60 2.71 -33.21
N SER A 6 7.35 2.56 -34.31
CA SER A 6 8.25 1.40 -34.48
C SER A 6 9.39 1.36 -33.45
N VAL A 7 9.90 2.53 -33.02
CA VAL A 7 10.91 2.61 -31.95
C VAL A 7 10.31 2.26 -30.59
N LEU A 8 9.08 2.70 -30.30
CA LEU A 8 8.37 2.36 -29.06
C LEU A 8 8.04 0.86 -28.96
N VAL A 9 7.63 0.23 -30.07
CA VAL A 9 7.37 -1.22 -30.13
C VAL A 9 8.66 -2.04 -29.99
N ALA A 10 9.78 -1.55 -30.53
CA ALA A 10 11.08 -2.20 -30.39
C ALA A 10 11.77 -1.91 -29.04
N LEU A 11 11.32 -0.90 -28.30
CA LEU A 11 11.96 -0.39 -27.08
C LEU A 11 12.21 -1.48 -26.03
N PRO A 12 11.27 -2.41 -25.72
CA PRO A 12 11.52 -3.46 -24.74
C PRO A 12 12.68 -4.39 -25.14
N ALA A 13 12.75 -4.78 -26.42
CA ALA A 13 13.82 -5.63 -26.94
C ALA A 13 15.16 -4.88 -27.01
N LEU A 14 15.13 -3.60 -27.34
CA LEU A 14 16.32 -2.74 -27.47
C LEU A 14 16.95 -2.45 -26.10
N VAL A 15 16.13 -2.13 -25.09
CA VAL A 15 16.60 -1.95 -23.71
C VAL A 15 17.12 -3.27 -23.14
N ALA A 16 16.43 -4.39 -23.35
CA ALA A 16 16.92 -5.71 -22.94
C ALA A 16 18.28 -6.05 -23.58
N GLY A 17 18.47 -5.71 -24.87
CA GLY A 17 19.72 -5.88 -25.60
C GLY A 17 20.85 -4.99 -25.07
N ILE A 18 20.58 -3.70 -24.81
CA ILE A 18 21.55 -2.76 -24.24
C ILE A 18 21.99 -3.21 -22.85
N VAL A 19 21.04 -3.59 -21.99
CA VAL A 19 21.32 -4.09 -20.64
C VAL A 19 22.17 -5.36 -20.68
N ALA A 20 21.90 -6.26 -21.63
CA ALA A 20 22.74 -7.44 -21.86
C ALA A 20 24.15 -7.08 -22.36
N ALA A 21 24.31 -6.01 -23.15
CA ALA A 21 25.57 -5.57 -23.74
C ALA A 21 26.49 -4.81 -22.76
N ILE A 22 25.92 -4.02 -21.84
CA ILE A 22 26.67 -3.22 -20.84
C ILE A 22 27.23 -4.09 -19.70
N MET A 23 26.70 -5.29 -19.50
CA MET A 23 27.18 -6.18 -18.43
C MET A 23 28.63 -6.67 -18.68
N PRO A 24 29.52 -6.61 -17.68
CA PRO A 24 30.88 -7.11 -17.80
C PRO A 24 30.92 -8.58 -18.24
N ARG A 25 31.81 -8.90 -19.18
CA ARG A 25 31.93 -10.23 -19.83
C ARG A 25 32.18 -11.39 -18.84
N GLN A 26 32.55 -11.10 -17.59
CA GLN A 26 32.75 -12.06 -16.51
C GLN A 26 31.43 -12.60 -15.89
N ALA A 27 30.28 -11.97 -16.18
CA ALA A 27 28.98 -12.45 -15.70
C ALA A 27 28.51 -13.68 -16.50
N LYS A 28 28.19 -14.79 -15.81
CA LYS A 28 27.68 -16.01 -16.47
C LYS A 28 26.43 -15.70 -17.31
N LEU A 29 26.34 -16.27 -18.52
CA LEU A 29 25.27 -16.03 -19.52
C LEU A 29 23.85 -16.04 -18.92
N LYS A 30 23.59 -16.94 -17.96
CA LYS A 30 22.31 -17.07 -17.26
C LYS A 30 21.87 -15.78 -16.54
N HIS A 31 22.80 -15.01 -15.97
CA HIS A 31 22.49 -13.74 -15.27
C HIS A 31 22.20 -12.60 -16.25
N ARG A 32 22.93 -12.56 -17.38
CA ARG A 32 22.70 -11.58 -18.44
C ARG A 32 21.32 -11.77 -19.07
N LEU A 33 20.93 -13.03 -19.29
CA LEU A 33 19.60 -13.39 -19.80
C LEU A 33 18.50 -13.02 -18.79
N GLY A 34 18.69 -13.31 -17.50
CA GLY A 34 17.72 -12.93 -16.47
C GLY A 34 17.48 -11.43 -16.38
N LEU A 35 18.55 -10.63 -16.42
CA LEU A 35 18.46 -9.16 -16.40
C LEU A 35 17.78 -8.63 -17.67
N ALA A 36 18.10 -9.19 -18.84
CA ALA A 36 17.45 -8.83 -20.09
C ALA A 36 15.94 -9.13 -20.06
N VAL A 37 15.53 -10.28 -19.49
CA VAL A 37 14.12 -10.65 -19.36
C VAL A 37 13.38 -9.71 -18.39
N VAL A 38 13.99 -9.39 -17.24
CA VAL A 38 13.40 -8.43 -16.29
C VAL A 38 13.26 -7.05 -16.93
N SER A 39 14.29 -6.57 -17.62
CA SER A 39 14.23 -5.29 -18.34
C SER A 39 13.20 -5.30 -19.46
N PHE A 40 13.07 -6.40 -20.21
CA PHE A 40 12.06 -6.56 -21.25
C PHE A 40 10.64 -6.44 -20.68
N PHE A 41 10.30 -7.21 -19.65
CA PHE A 41 8.97 -7.15 -19.04
C PHE A 41 8.71 -5.81 -18.36
N LEU A 42 9.72 -5.20 -17.74
CA LEU A 42 9.58 -3.88 -17.14
C LEU A 42 9.27 -2.80 -18.19
N VAL A 43 9.99 -2.80 -19.31
CA VAL A 43 9.75 -1.83 -20.40
C VAL A 43 8.42 -2.12 -21.09
N LEU A 44 8.04 -3.39 -21.26
CA LEU A 44 6.73 -3.77 -21.74
C LEU A 44 5.63 -3.20 -20.82
N SER A 45 5.76 -3.37 -19.50
CA SER A 45 4.85 -2.79 -18.51
C SER A 45 4.79 -1.27 -18.61
N ILE A 46 5.93 -0.59 -18.71
CA ILE A 46 5.96 0.88 -18.87
C ILE A 46 5.30 1.30 -20.18
N SER A 47 5.53 0.58 -21.28
CA SER A 47 4.93 0.87 -22.58
C SER A 47 3.42 0.63 -22.60
N ALA A 48 2.93 -0.39 -21.89
CA ALA A 48 1.51 -0.66 -21.72
C ALA A 48 0.80 0.37 -20.83
N LEU A 49 1.55 1.04 -19.96
CA LEU A 49 1.05 2.13 -19.13
C LEU A 49 1.11 3.49 -19.85
N TRP A 50 1.84 3.59 -20.96
CA TRP A 50 2.05 4.87 -21.65
C TRP A 50 0.76 5.32 -22.35
N PRO A 51 0.27 6.55 -22.13
CA PRO A 51 -0.88 7.07 -22.85
C PRO A 51 -0.56 7.13 -24.34
N THR A 52 -1.28 6.37 -25.16
CA THR A 52 -1.23 6.55 -26.61
C THR A 52 -1.87 7.90 -26.92
N ALA A 53 -1.03 8.93 -27.08
CA ALA A 53 -1.44 10.24 -27.54
C ALA A 53 -2.06 10.09 -28.93
N GLY A 54 -3.40 9.99 -29.02
CA GLY A 54 -4.06 9.85 -30.31
C GLY A 54 -5.48 9.32 -30.40
N GLU A 55 -6.24 9.06 -29.31
CA GLU A 55 -7.66 8.70 -29.45
C GLU A 55 -8.58 9.74 -28.82
N THR A 56 -8.56 10.93 -29.42
CA THR A 56 -9.77 11.75 -29.59
C THR A 56 -10.23 11.59 -31.05
N ALA A 57 -10.80 10.44 -31.42
CA ALA A 57 -11.57 10.29 -32.66
C ALA A 57 -12.31 8.94 -32.69
N ALA A 58 -13.63 9.01 -32.90
CA ALA A 58 -14.58 7.94 -33.16
C ALA A 58 -14.81 6.93 -32.01
N VAL A 59 -15.93 7.11 -31.30
CA VAL A 59 -16.59 6.07 -30.51
C VAL A 59 -17.07 4.98 -31.48
N ALA A 60 -16.17 4.07 -31.85
CA ALA A 60 -16.59 2.70 -32.10
C ALA A 60 -16.84 2.09 -30.73
N GLU A 61 -18.00 1.46 -30.52
CA GLU A 61 -18.23 0.54 -29.40
C GLU A 61 -17.21 -0.61 -29.49
N ILE A 62 -15.98 -0.36 -29.06
CA ILE A 62 -15.07 -1.43 -28.71
C ILE A 62 -15.65 -1.98 -27.42
N ALA A 63 -16.28 -3.16 -27.51
CA ALA A 63 -16.76 -3.89 -26.35
C ALA A 63 -15.66 -3.89 -25.29
N GLU A 64 -15.94 -3.34 -24.11
CA GLU A 64 -14.96 -3.31 -23.03
C GLU A 64 -14.43 -4.73 -22.83
N PRO A 65 -13.10 -4.92 -22.72
CA PRO A 65 -12.53 -6.24 -22.58
C PRO A 65 -13.18 -6.91 -21.37
N ALA A 66 -13.85 -8.04 -21.60
CA ALA A 66 -14.57 -8.76 -20.56
C ALA A 66 -13.61 -9.03 -19.39
N GLU A 67 -13.94 -8.48 -18.22
CA GLU A 67 -13.15 -8.69 -17.01
C GLU A 67 -13.05 -10.19 -16.72
N TRP A 68 -11.87 -10.67 -16.34
CA TRP A 68 -11.70 -12.06 -15.95
C TRP A 68 -12.12 -12.23 -14.48
N PRO A 69 -13.31 -12.79 -14.17
CA PRO A 69 -13.85 -12.76 -12.81
C PRO A 69 -12.96 -13.51 -11.80
N TYR A 70 -12.30 -14.57 -12.22
CA TYR A 70 -11.46 -15.41 -11.35
C TYR A 70 -10.01 -14.92 -11.21
N LEU A 71 -9.66 -13.75 -11.77
CA LEU A 71 -8.29 -13.24 -11.70
C LEU A 71 -7.84 -13.01 -10.25
N LEU A 72 -8.67 -12.39 -9.41
CA LEU A 72 -8.31 -12.11 -8.02
C LEU A 72 -8.16 -13.39 -7.20
N ASP A 73 -9.00 -14.39 -7.46
CA ASP A 73 -8.88 -15.72 -6.86
C ASP A 73 -7.55 -16.37 -7.21
N LEU A 74 -7.12 -16.26 -8.48
CA LEU A 74 -5.81 -16.74 -8.90
C LEU A 74 -4.69 -16.00 -8.17
N LEU A 75 -4.75 -14.66 -8.07
CA LEU A 75 -3.70 -13.86 -7.43
C LEU A 75 -3.55 -14.17 -5.94
N VAL A 76 -4.65 -14.42 -5.24
CA VAL A 76 -4.66 -14.78 -3.81
C VAL A 76 -4.31 -16.26 -3.62
N GLY A 77 -4.97 -17.14 -4.38
CA GLY A 77 -4.92 -18.58 -4.21
C GLY A 77 -3.63 -19.22 -4.70
N LEU A 78 -3.03 -18.72 -5.81
CA LEU A 78 -1.84 -19.34 -6.40
C LEU A 78 -0.62 -19.32 -5.46
N PRO A 79 -0.25 -18.22 -4.78
CA PRO A 79 0.81 -18.24 -3.80
C PRO A 79 0.53 -19.19 -2.63
N ILE A 80 -0.71 -19.21 -2.12
CA ILE A 80 -1.11 -20.07 -0.98
C ILE A 80 -1.04 -21.55 -1.38
N ALA A 81 -1.60 -21.91 -2.54
CA ALA A 81 -1.51 -23.24 -3.11
C ALA A 81 -0.05 -23.64 -3.39
N GLY A 82 0.77 -22.71 -3.87
CA GLY A 82 2.21 -22.91 -4.04
C GLY A 82 2.93 -23.22 -2.71
N ALA A 83 2.58 -22.53 -1.63
CA ALA A 83 3.12 -22.81 -0.31
C ALA A 83 2.74 -24.22 0.19
N ILE A 84 1.49 -24.64 -0.03
CA ILE A 84 1.01 -26.00 0.28
C ILE A 84 1.74 -27.03 -0.58
N ALA A 85 1.88 -26.79 -1.89
CA ALA A 85 2.57 -27.68 -2.81
C ALA A 85 4.04 -27.92 -2.41
N LEU A 86 4.72 -26.88 -1.91
CA LEU A 86 6.09 -27.01 -1.41
C LEU A 86 6.20 -27.98 -0.23
N LEU A 87 5.14 -28.21 0.57
CA LEU A 87 5.15 -29.20 1.65
C LEU A 87 5.48 -30.60 1.14
N PHE A 88 5.07 -30.93 -0.08
CA PHE A 88 5.28 -32.23 -0.71
C PHE A 88 6.61 -32.35 -1.46
N ILE A 89 7.33 -31.24 -1.69
CA ILE A 89 8.65 -31.27 -2.35
C ILE A 89 9.74 -31.61 -1.31
N PRO A 90 10.63 -32.59 -1.56
CA PRO A 90 11.70 -32.95 -0.65
C PRO A 90 12.64 -31.77 -0.33
N ARG A 91 12.95 -31.56 0.96
CA ARG A 91 13.80 -30.45 1.44
C ARG A 91 15.21 -30.46 0.89
N GLN A 92 15.69 -31.61 0.39
CA GLN A 92 17.01 -31.79 -0.20
C GLN A 92 17.11 -31.16 -1.60
N MET A 93 15.97 -30.99 -2.30
CA MET A 93 15.94 -30.49 -3.68
C MET A 93 15.89 -28.95 -3.73
N LEU A 94 16.87 -28.30 -3.11
CA LEU A 94 16.89 -26.84 -2.92
C LEU A 94 16.72 -26.03 -4.21
N SER A 95 17.30 -26.49 -5.32
CA SER A 95 17.16 -25.86 -6.63
C SER A 95 15.71 -25.91 -7.14
N VAL A 96 15.02 -27.04 -6.92
CA VAL A 96 13.61 -27.22 -7.31
C VAL A 96 12.70 -26.41 -6.41
N VAL A 97 12.94 -26.40 -5.10
CA VAL A 97 12.18 -25.57 -4.14
C VAL A 97 12.25 -24.08 -4.52
N ARG A 98 13.46 -23.56 -4.79
CA ARG A 98 13.64 -22.16 -5.21
C ARG A 98 13.03 -21.89 -6.58
N GLY A 99 13.27 -22.78 -7.55
CA GLY A 99 12.76 -22.65 -8.90
C GLY A 99 11.23 -22.65 -8.94
N PHE A 100 10.60 -23.54 -8.16
CA PHE A 100 9.16 -23.60 -8.00
C PHE A 100 8.59 -22.31 -7.39
N ALA A 101 9.17 -21.82 -6.28
CA ALA A 101 8.73 -20.58 -5.67
C ALA A 101 8.85 -19.38 -6.63
N TYR A 102 9.94 -19.29 -7.40
CA TYR A 102 10.07 -18.26 -8.44
C TYR A 102 9.07 -18.42 -9.58
N GLY A 103 8.77 -19.65 -10.00
CA GLY A 103 7.73 -19.90 -10.98
C GLY A 103 6.39 -19.37 -10.51
N VAL A 104 6.01 -19.66 -9.26
CA VAL A 104 4.79 -19.13 -8.65
C VAL A 104 4.82 -17.59 -8.59
N PHE A 105 5.89 -16.98 -8.06
CA PHE A 105 5.99 -15.52 -8.00
C PHE A 105 5.90 -14.87 -9.38
N ALA A 106 6.54 -15.46 -10.40
CA ALA A 106 6.51 -14.94 -11.76
C ALA A 106 5.12 -15.02 -12.36
N ILE A 107 4.41 -16.15 -12.21
CA ILE A 107 3.04 -16.30 -12.69
C ILE A 107 2.11 -15.31 -11.98
N THR A 108 2.20 -15.18 -10.64
CA THR A 108 1.37 -14.22 -9.89
C THR A 108 1.65 -12.78 -10.31
N PHE A 109 2.92 -12.41 -10.54
CA PHE A 109 3.27 -11.07 -11.04
C PHE A 109 2.73 -10.82 -12.44
N LEU A 110 2.95 -11.74 -13.38
CA LEU A 110 2.44 -11.61 -14.75
C LEU A 110 0.92 -11.56 -14.79
N ALA A 111 0.23 -12.38 -13.98
CA ALA A 111 -1.22 -12.33 -13.85
C ALA A 111 -1.69 -10.98 -13.28
N SER A 112 -0.96 -10.39 -12.32
CA SER A 112 -1.35 -9.09 -11.75
C SER A 112 -1.24 -7.93 -12.75
N LEU A 113 -0.42 -8.06 -13.80
CA LEU A 113 -0.36 -7.07 -14.87
C LEU A 113 -1.63 -7.05 -15.71
N TRP A 114 -2.44 -8.13 -15.70
CA TRP A 114 -3.73 -8.15 -16.37
C TRP A 114 -4.70 -7.12 -15.78
N LEU A 115 -4.52 -6.72 -14.52
CA LEU A 115 -5.31 -5.65 -13.91
C LEU A 115 -5.17 -4.31 -14.65
N LEU A 116 -4.08 -4.12 -15.42
CA LEU A 116 -3.85 -2.91 -16.22
C LEU A 116 -4.60 -2.91 -17.57
N SER A 117 -5.21 -4.04 -17.94
CA SER A 117 -5.97 -4.19 -19.20
C SER A 117 -7.33 -3.50 -19.18
N VAL A 118 -7.84 -3.19 -17.98
CA VAL A 118 -9.13 -2.53 -17.76
C VAL A 118 -8.86 -1.16 -17.13
N ASP A 119 -9.62 -0.16 -17.56
CA ASP A 119 -9.58 1.16 -16.92
C ASP A 119 -10.39 1.17 -15.63
N MET A 120 -9.77 1.63 -14.54
CA MET A 120 -10.38 1.65 -13.21
C MET A 120 -11.37 2.81 -13.08
N THR A 121 -12.56 2.62 -13.63
CA THR A 121 -13.69 3.52 -13.45
C THR A 121 -14.15 3.57 -11.97
N PRO A 122 -15.01 4.53 -11.59
CA PRO A 122 -15.61 4.51 -10.26
C PRO A 122 -16.41 3.21 -10.03
N GLY A 123 -16.08 2.48 -8.96
CA GLY A 123 -16.75 1.23 -8.61
C GLY A 123 -15.77 0.09 -8.36
N TRP A 124 -16.25 -1.13 -8.56
CA TRP A 124 -15.54 -2.37 -8.27
C TRP A 124 -15.31 -3.16 -9.54
N HIS A 125 -14.06 -3.53 -9.78
CA HIS A 125 -13.60 -4.27 -10.94
C HIS A 125 -13.11 -5.67 -10.54
N PHE A 126 -13.11 -6.60 -11.50
CA PHE A 126 -12.73 -8.00 -11.31
C PHE A 126 -13.47 -8.65 -10.13
N GLN A 127 -14.76 -8.30 -9.98
CA GLN A 127 -15.56 -8.69 -8.83
C GLN A 127 -15.95 -10.17 -8.93
N HIS A 128 -15.64 -10.93 -7.88
CA HIS A 128 -16.13 -12.30 -7.71
C HIS A 128 -16.77 -12.45 -6.34
N ILE A 129 -18.03 -12.89 -6.35
CA ILE A 129 -18.84 -13.01 -5.15
C ILE A 129 -19.48 -14.38 -5.09
N VAL A 130 -19.08 -15.17 -4.09
CA VAL A 130 -19.72 -16.46 -3.79
C VAL A 130 -20.03 -16.57 -2.30
N PRO A 131 -21.14 -17.21 -1.91
CA PRO A 131 -21.41 -17.49 -0.51
C PRO A 131 -20.34 -18.42 0.07
N TRP A 132 -19.89 -18.16 1.31
CA TRP A 132 -18.87 -18.98 1.97
C TRP A 132 -19.39 -19.63 3.26
N ILE A 133 -19.94 -18.84 4.19
CA ILE A 133 -20.56 -19.32 5.42
C ILE A 133 -21.92 -18.64 5.59
N ASP A 134 -22.95 -19.23 4.98
CA ASP A 134 -24.29 -18.64 4.87
C ASP A 134 -24.92 -18.29 6.22
N MET A 135 -24.76 -19.16 7.22
CA MET A 135 -25.31 -18.94 8.57
C MET A 135 -24.79 -17.68 9.26
N ALA A 136 -23.60 -17.21 8.87
CA ALA A 136 -22.96 -16.02 9.42
C ALA A 136 -22.99 -14.83 8.44
N GLY A 137 -23.56 -15.01 7.23
CA GLY A 137 -23.54 -14.00 6.18
C GLY A 137 -22.15 -13.67 5.64
N ILE A 138 -21.21 -14.60 5.75
CA ILE A 138 -19.83 -14.42 5.27
C ILE A 138 -19.76 -14.87 3.81
N ARG A 139 -19.21 -14.01 2.96
CA ARG A 139 -19.08 -14.25 1.51
C ARG A 139 -17.61 -14.17 1.12
N TRP A 140 -17.22 -14.96 0.14
CA TRP A 140 -16.01 -14.66 -0.62
C TRP A 140 -16.35 -13.53 -1.59
N HIS A 141 -16.22 -12.29 -1.10
CA HIS A 141 -16.40 -11.09 -1.89
C HIS A 141 -15.03 -10.45 -2.11
N VAL A 142 -14.48 -10.63 -3.30
CA VAL A 142 -13.23 -10.01 -3.72
C VAL A 142 -13.46 -9.07 -4.89
N ALA A 143 -12.83 -7.91 -4.85
CA ALA A 143 -12.83 -6.94 -5.94
C ALA A 143 -11.60 -6.03 -5.84
N VAL A 144 -11.33 -5.28 -6.91
CA VAL A 144 -10.28 -4.27 -6.97
C VAL A 144 -10.84 -2.95 -7.48
N ASP A 145 -10.20 -1.85 -7.10
CA ASP A 145 -10.43 -0.53 -7.65
C ASP A 145 -9.07 0.16 -7.89
N GLY A 146 -9.07 1.41 -8.34
CA GLY A 146 -7.85 2.18 -8.57
C GLY A 146 -6.99 2.40 -7.30
N ILE A 147 -7.57 2.26 -6.10
CA ILE A 147 -6.86 2.37 -4.82
C ILE A 147 -6.08 1.08 -4.52
N SER A 148 -6.74 -0.08 -4.65
CA SER A 148 -6.14 -1.40 -4.41
C SER A 148 -5.16 -1.82 -5.52
N LEU A 149 -5.40 -1.41 -6.76
CA LEU A 149 -4.66 -1.82 -7.96
C LEU A 149 -3.14 -1.76 -7.76
N TRP A 150 -2.63 -0.59 -7.42
CA TRP A 150 -1.19 -0.37 -7.31
C TRP A 150 -0.56 -1.10 -6.13
N LEU A 151 -1.32 -1.33 -5.06
CA LEU A 151 -0.85 -2.06 -3.88
C LEU A 151 -0.74 -3.56 -4.17
N VAL A 152 -1.65 -4.13 -4.96
CA VAL A 152 -1.57 -5.51 -5.45
C VAL A 152 -0.34 -5.66 -6.36
N ILE A 153 -0.17 -4.78 -7.35
CA ILE A 153 0.99 -4.82 -8.27
C ILE A 153 2.31 -4.62 -7.51
N LEU A 154 2.37 -3.70 -6.56
CA LEU A 154 3.56 -3.50 -5.72
C LEU A 154 3.90 -4.77 -4.92
N THR A 155 2.88 -5.48 -4.42
CA THR A 155 3.04 -6.72 -3.66
C THR A 155 3.62 -7.83 -4.52
N THR A 156 3.06 -8.04 -5.71
CA THR A 156 3.54 -9.06 -6.65
C THR A 156 4.90 -8.73 -7.24
N PHE A 157 5.24 -7.45 -7.36
CA PHE A 157 6.52 -6.97 -7.85
C PHE A 157 7.66 -7.06 -6.80
N THR A 158 7.42 -6.64 -5.56
CA THR A 158 8.48 -6.54 -4.55
C THR A 158 8.81 -7.86 -3.86
N THR A 159 7.83 -8.77 -3.72
CA THR A 159 8.03 -10.08 -3.10
C THR A 159 9.09 -10.95 -3.80
N PRO A 160 9.10 -11.14 -5.14
CA PRO A 160 10.15 -11.89 -5.82
C PRO A 160 11.54 -11.26 -5.65
N ILE A 161 11.63 -9.92 -5.61
CA ILE A 161 12.88 -9.21 -5.34
C ILE A 161 13.36 -9.53 -3.92
N ALA A 162 12.48 -9.46 -2.92
CA ALA A 162 12.78 -9.79 -1.54
C ALA A 162 13.25 -11.25 -1.37
N ALA A 163 12.59 -12.20 -2.04
CA ALA A 163 13.00 -13.60 -2.07
C ALA A 163 14.36 -13.77 -2.75
N PHE A 164 14.60 -13.06 -3.86
CA PHE A 164 15.86 -13.08 -4.60
C PHE A 164 17.06 -12.57 -3.81
N VAL A 165 16.88 -11.51 -3.04
CA VAL A 165 17.91 -11.02 -2.12
C VAL A 165 18.11 -12.04 -0.99
N SER A 166 17.03 -12.56 -0.41
CA SER A 166 17.07 -13.50 0.72
C SER A 166 17.79 -14.81 0.38
N PHE A 167 17.59 -15.39 -0.80
CA PHE A 167 18.31 -16.62 -1.19
C PHE A 167 19.82 -16.39 -1.39
N GLY A 168 20.26 -15.13 -1.39
CA GLY A 168 21.67 -14.75 -1.51
C GLY A 168 22.40 -14.87 -0.21
N SER A 169 21.81 -14.32 0.84
CA SER A 169 22.38 -14.31 2.19
C SER A 169 21.99 -15.56 2.99
N ILE A 170 20.76 -16.05 2.88
CA ILE A 170 20.25 -17.16 3.70
C ILE A 170 20.56 -18.52 3.06
N LYS A 171 21.10 -19.44 3.88
CA LYS A 171 21.44 -20.82 3.47
C LYS A 171 20.67 -21.91 4.23
N THR A 172 20.00 -21.57 5.32
CA THR A 172 19.30 -22.51 6.21
C THR A 172 17.79 -22.41 6.03
N HIS A 173 17.08 -23.53 6.24
CA HIS A 173 15.60 -23.61 6.20
C HIS A 173 14.98 -23.00 4.92
N ILE A 174 15.58 -23.26 3.76
CA ILE A 174 15.17 -22.62 2.50
C ILE A 174 13.73 -22.98 2.11
N LYS A 175 13.29 -24.21 2.40
CA LYS A 175 11.92 -24.65 2.11
C LYS A 175 10.91 -23.83 2.90
N GLU A 176 11.15 -23.68 4.20
CA GLU A 176 10.32 -22.89 5.10
C GLU A 176 10.34 -21.40 4.72
N LEU A 177 11.49 -20.88 4.28
CA LEU A 177 11.62 -19.51 3.77
C LEU A 177 10.75 -19.28 2.52
N CYS A 178 10.76 -20.22 1.56
CA CYS A 178 9.93 -20.14 0.37
C CYS A 178 8.43 -20.22 0.71
N ILE A 179 8.04 -21.13 1.61
CA ILE A 179 6.67 -21.24 2.12
C ILE A 179 6.24 -19.93 2.77
N ALA A 180 7.08 -19.34 3.62
CA ALA A 180 6.77 -18.08 4.30
C ALA A 180 6.56 -16.93 3.30
N PHE A 181 7.42 -16.76 2.30
CA PHE A 181 7.22 -15.71 1.28
C PHE A 181 5.95 -15.92 0.43
N LEU A 182 5.63 -17.17 0.07
CA LEU A 182 4.44 -17.49 -0.71
C LEU A 182 3.15 -17.25 0.07
N LEU A 183 3.08 -17.73 1.32
CA LEU A 183 1.96 -17.45 2.21
C LEU A 183 1.81 -15.95 2.47
N LEU A 184 2.92 -15.26 2.70
CA LEU A 184 2.92 -13.82 2.93
C LEU A 184 2.41 -13.06 1.69
N GLN A 185 2.82 -13.46 0.48
CA GLN A 185 2.32 -12.84 -0.76
C GLN A 185 0.81 -12.99 -0.90
N GLY A 186 0.30 -14.23 -0.79
CA GLY A 186 -1.13 -14.50 -0.94
C GLY A 186 -1.97 -13.79 0.13
N ALA A 187 -1.50 -13.78 1.38
CA ALA A 187 -2.18 -13.09 2.46
C ALA A 187 -2.21 -11.57 2.27
N MET A 188 -1.10 -10.94 1.85
CA MET A 188 -1.09 -9.51 1.60
C MET A 188 -2.02 -9.12 0.44
N ILE A 189 -2.02 -9.89 -0.66
CA ILE A 189 -2.94 -9.65 -1.80
C ILE A 189 -4.39 -9.81 -1.33
N GLY A 190 -4.69 -10.89 -0.59
CA GLY A 190 -6.02 -11.17 -0.05
C GLY A 190 -6.56 -10.01 0.79
N SER A 191 -5.73 -9.38 1.63
CA SER A 191 -6.14 -8.21 2.40
C SER A 191 -6.43 -6.95 1.57
N PHE A 192 -5.83 -6.79 0.38
CA PHE A 192 -6.13 -5.62 -0.46
C PHE A 192 -7.41 -5.79 -1.29
N VAL A 193 -7.79 -7.03 -1.60
CA VAL A 193 -8.92 -7.31 -2.51
C VAL A 193 -10.19 -7.77 -1.78
N ALA A 194 -10.10 -8.14 -0.51
CA ALA A 194 -11.25 -8.57 0.28
C ALA A 194 -12.20 -7.40 0.60
N LEU A 195 -13.46 -7.54 0.17
CA LEU A 195 -14.57 -6.67 0.56
C LEU A 195 -15.49 -7.31 1.60
N ASP A 196 -15.28 -8.56 1.98
CA ASP A 196 -15.89 -9.12 3.19
C ASP A 196 -14.97 -8.88 4.38
N LEU A 197 -15.48 -8.30 5.47
CA LEU A 197 -14.69 -7.92 6.66
C LEU A 197 -14.07 -9.13 7.36
N PHE A 198 -14.73 -10.30 7.33
CA PHE A 198 -14.17 -11.52 7.90
C PHE A 198 -13.04 -12.06 7.01
N VAL A 199 -13.22 -12.05 5.69
CA VAL A 199 -12.16 -12.46 4.74
C VAL A 199 -10.97 -11.50 4.83
N PHE A 200 -11.21 -10.20 4.95
CA PHE A 200 -10.17 -9.20 5.22
C PHE A 200 -9.43 -9.52 6.52
N TYR A 201 -10.16 -9.75 7.63
CA TYR A 201 -9.58 -10.10 8.93
C TYR A 201 -8.74 -11.38 8.87
N LEU A 202 -9.22 -12.41 8.18
CA LEU A 202 -8.52 -13.67 7.99
C LEU A 202 -7.16 -13.46 7.32
N PHE A 203 -7.13 -12.76 6.18
CA PHE A 203 -5.87 -12.47 5.49
C PHE A 203 -5.00 -11.49 6.29
N TRP A 204 -5.64 -10.58 7.02
CA TRP A 204 -4.97 -9.61 7.87
C TRP A 204 -4.15 -10.27 8.97
N GLU A 205 -4.69 -11.32 9.58
CA GLU A 205 -4.03 -12.16 10.58
C GLU A 205 -3.10 -13.19 9.96
N LEU A 206 -3.50 -13.81 8.85
CA LEU A 206 -2.71 -14.83 8.17
C LEU A 206 -1.34 -14.30 7.76
N MET A 207 -1.22 -13.03 7.37
CA MET A 207 0.07 -12.43 6.99
C MET A 207 1.04 -12.31 8.19
N LEU A 208 0.53 -12.21 9.43
CA LEU A 208 1.36 -12.03 10.63
C LEU A 208 2.19 -13.29 10.90
N VAL A 209 1.63 -14.47 10.64
CA VAL A 209 2.29 -15.76 10.87
C VAL A 209 3.59 -15.91 10.06
N PRO A 210 3.60 -15.83 8.71
CA PRO A 210 4.83 -15.94 7.95
C PRO A 210 5.79 -14.79 8.24
N MET A 211 5.30 -13.56 8.53
CA MET A 211 6.20 -12.46 8.90
C MET A 211 6.87 -12.69 10.25
N PHE A 212 6.14 -13.20 11.24
CA PHE A 212 6.67 -13.60 12.54
C PHE A 212 7.78 -14.65 12.38
N LEU A 213 7.57 -15.65 11.51
CA LEU A 213 8.58 -16.67 11.19
C LEU A 213 9.79 -16.06 10.48
N LEU A 214 9.58 -15.16 9.51
CA LEU A 214 10.65 -14.47 8.78
C LEU A 214 11.59 -13.75 9.75
N ILE A 215 11.04 -13.02 10.73
CA ILE A 215 11.82 -12.36 11.77
C ILE A 215 12.44 -13.40 12.71
N GLY A 216 11.64 -14.27 13.32
CA GLY A 216 12.07 -15.15 14.42
C GLY A 216 13.09 -16.22 14.04
N ILE A 217 13.05 -16.73 12.82
CA ILE A 217 13.97 -17.80 12.35
C ILE A 217 15.23 -17.19 11.73
N TRP A 218 15.08 -16.27 10.78
CA TRP A 218 16.18 -15.75 9.95
C TRP A 218 16.66 -14.34 10.32
N GLY A 219 16.12 -13.75 11.39
CA GLY A 219 16.54 -12.45 11.87
C GLY A 219 17.91 -12.43 12.56
N GLY A 220 18.26 -11.25 13.10
CA GLY A 220 19.50 -10.96 13.82
C GLY A 220 19.54 -11.48 15.26
N ALA A 221 20.36 -10.85 16.09
CA ALA A 221 20.63 -11.32 17.45
C ALA A 221 19.40 -11.29 18.36
N ASN A 222 18.57 -10.25 18.26
CA ASN A 222 17.39 -10.08 19.13
C ASN A 222 16.08 -10.52 18.45
N LYS A 223 16.18 -11.39 17.44
CA LYS A 223 15.07 -11.77 16.56
C LYS A 223 13.83 -12.27 17.27
N ILE A 224 13.96 -13.08 18.32
CA ILE A 224 12.81 -13.63 19.07
C ILE A 224 12.06 -12.50 19.77
N LYS A 225 12.78 -11.62 20.46
CA LYS A 225 12.19 -10.45 21.15
C LYS A 225 11.47 -9.54 20.15
N ALA A 226 12.10 -9.25 19.00
CA ALA A 226 11.51 -8.42 17.97
C ALA A 226 10.27 -9.07 17.33
N ALA A 227 10.32 -10.37 17.03
CA ALA A 227 9.19 -11.12 16.48
C ALA A 227 7.99 -11.14 17.44
N ILE A 228 8.23 -11.43 18.73
CA ILE A 228 7.17 -11.41 19.75
C ILE A 228 6.59 -10.00 19.91
N LYS A 229 7.43 -8.97 19.97
CA LYS A 229 6.95 -7.57 20.07
C LYS A 229 6.09 -7.19 18.87
N PHE A 230 6.53 -7.51 17.65
CA PHE A 230 5.77 -7.30 16.42
C PHE A 230 4.40 -7.99 16.48
N PHE A 231 4.38 -9.28 16.83
CA PHE A 231 3.16 -10.07 16.90
C PHE A 231 2.20 -9.54 17.97
N MET A 232 2.68 -9.30 19.19
CA MET A 232 1.84 -8.81 20.29
C MET A 232 1.23 -7.43 20.00
N PHE A 233 2.01 -6.51 19.43
CA PHE A 233 1.49 -5.20 19.04
C PHE A 233 0.35 -5.33 18.03
N THR A 234 0.61 -6.06 16.95
CA THR A 234 -0.35 -6.19 15.84
C THR A 234 -1.60 -6.97 16.24
N MET A 235 -1.44 -8.10 16.92
CA MET A 235 -2.54 -8.94 17.39
C MET A 235 -3.47 -8.20 18.37
N THR A 236 -2.91 -7.39 19.28
CA THR A 236 -3.72 -6.62 20.24
C THR A 236 -4.68 -5.66 19.53
N GLY A 237 -4.20 -4.96 18.50
CA GLY A 237 -5.04 -4.09 17.68
C GLY A 237 -6.13 -4.89 16.95
N SER A 238 -5.73 -5.99 16.31
CA SER A 238 -6.63 -6.84 15.55
C SER A 238 -7.78 -7.42 16.38
N VAL A 239 -7.54 -7.84 17.62
CA VAL A 239 -8.60 -8.36 18.50
C VAL A 239 -9.65 -7.29 18.81
N LEU A 240 -9.24 -6.03 19.03
CA LEU A 240 -10.17 -4.93 19.23
C LEU A 240 -11.00 -4.66 17.97
N MET A 241 -10.35 -4.67 16.80
CA MET A 241 -11.04 -4.53 15.52
C MET A 241 -12.07 -5.65 15.31
N LEU A 242 -11.75 -6.91 15.64
CA LEU A 242 -12.69 -8.02 15.54
C LEU A 242 -13.94 -7.79 16.42
N ALA A 243 -13.76 -7.29 17.66
CA ALA A 243 -14.90 -6.98 18.53
C ALA A 243 -15.81 -5.90 17.92
N ALA A 244 -15.22 -4.87 17.31
CA ALA A 244 -15.98 -3.82 16.62
C ALA A 244 -16.66 -4.34 15.33
N MET A 245 -16.02 -5.24 14.58
CA MET A 245 -16.63 -5.92 13.43
C MET A 245 -17.88 -6.67 13.86
N VAL A 246 -17.79 -7.50 14.90
CA VAL A 246 -18.94 -8.26 15.42
C VAL A 246 -20.07 -7.34 15.87
N TYR A 247 -19.76 -6.24 16.57
CA TYR A 247 -20.77 -5.27 16.99
C TYR A 247 -21.45 -4.57 15.80
N LEU A 248 -20.68 -4.20 14.77
CA LEU A 248 -21.20 -3.59 13.56
C LEU A 248 -22.13 -4.55 12.80
N VAL A 249 -21.73 -5.81 12.67
CA VAL A 249 -22.52 -6.88 12.05
C VAL A 249 -23.81 -7.15 12.83
N TRP A 250 -23.74 -7.19 14.17
CA TRP A 250 -24.92 -7.29 15.02
C TRP A 250 -25.89 -6.14 14.76
N THR A 251 -25.37 -4.90 14.75
CA THR A 251 -26.20 -3.71 14.52
C THR A 251 -26.82 -3.73 13.12
N ASN A 252 -26.09 -4.19 12.10
CA ASN A 252 -26.64 -4.40 10.77
C ASN A 252 -27.80 -5.40 10.77
N HIS A 253 -27.67 -6.50 11.52
CA HIS A 253 -28.71 -7.51 11.63
C HIS A 253 -29.98 -6.96 12.28
N GLU A 254 -29.85 -6.18 13.36
CA GLU A 254 -31.00 -5.51 14.01
C GLU A 254 -31.72 -4.55 13.06
N LEU A 255 -30.98 -3.86 12.18
CA LEU A 255 -31.55 -2.88 11.25
C LEU A 255 -32.17 -3.51 9.99
N THR A 256 -31.62 -4.62 9.50
CA THR A 256 -31.94 -5.17 8.17
C THR A 256 -32.51 -6.58 8.20
N GLY A 257 -32.45 -7.26 9.34
CA GLY A 257 -32.80 -8.67 9.50
C GLY A 257 -31.79 -9.65 8.88
N ILE A 258 -30.65 -9.18 8.36
CA ILE A 258 -29.68 -10.00 7.61
C ILE A 258 -28.31 -9.96 8.30
N TRP A 259 -27.73 -11.13 8.55
CA TRP A 259 -26.32 -11.25 8.93
C TRP A 259 -25.45 -11.01 7.69
N SER A 260 -24.44 -10.14 7.81
CA SER A 260 -23.56 -9.84 6.69
C SER A 260 -22.24 -9.24 7.17
N PHE A 261 -21.13 -9.79 6.68
CA PHE A 261 -19.79 -9.21 6.82
C PHE A 261 -19.39 -8.38 5.59
N ASP A 262 -20.30 -8.18 4.64
CA ASP A 262 -20.04 -7.47 3.40
C ASP A 262 -19.82 -5.98 3.63
N TYR A 263 -18.64 -5.46 3.27
CA TYR A 263 -18.25 -4.06 3.41
C TYR A 263 -19.29 -3.10 2.80
N LEU A 264 -19.85 -3.43 1.63
CA LEU A 264 -20.79 -2.54 0.95
C LEU A 264 -22.11 -2.41 1.69
N GLN A 265 -22.56 -3.48 2.36
CA GLN A 265 -23.72 -3.39 3.23
C GLN A 265 -23.39 -2.65 4.54
N LEU A 266 -22.25 -2.96 5.15
CA LEU A 266 -21.87 -2.38 6.44
C LEU A 266 -21.52 -0.89 6.37
N THR A 267 -21.08 -0.37 5.21
CA THR A 267 -20.90 1.08 4.99
C THR A 267 -22.21 1.88 5.07
N GLN A 268 -23.36 1.21 4.96
CA GLN A 268 -24.67 1.85 5.10
C GLN A 268 -25.09 1.98 6.57
N VAL A 269 -24.38 1.36 7.53
CA VAL A 269 -24.79 1.37 8.93
C VAL A 269 -24.20 2.57 9.67
N ILE A 270 -25.07 3.39 10.26
CA ILE A 270 -24.71 4.44 11.20
C ILE A 270 -24.94 3.92 12.61
N LEU A 271 -23.84 3.76 13.36
CA LEU A 271 -23.91 3.39 14.77
C LEU A 271 -24.42 4.56 15.63
N PRO A 272 -25.09 4.29 16.76
CA PRO A 272 -25.55 5.34 17.68
C PRO A 272 -24.39 6.18 18.22
N GLY A 273 -24.64 7.48 18.34
CA GLY A 273 -23.76 8.40 19.09
C GLY A 273 -24.05 8.36 20.60
N THR A 274 -23.36 9.21 21.37
CA THR A 274 -23.70 9.50 22.77
C THR A 274 -23.52 11.00 23.04
N PRO A 275 -24.18 11.58 24.07
CA PRO A 275 -24.06 13.01 24.36
C PRO A 275 -22.62 13.44 24.70
N ASN A 276 -21.82 12.53 25.27
CA ASN A 276 -20.42 12.77 25.62
C ASN A 276 -19.44 12.49 24.46
N GLY A 277 -19.92 12.11 23.27
CA GLY A 277 -19.10 11.80 22.10
C GLY A 277 -18.38 10.45 22.12
N TRP A 278 -18.48 9.67 23.21
CA TRP A 278 -17.84 8.36 23.39
C TRP A 278 -18.83 7.20 23.22
N GLY A 279 -19.59 7.24 22.13
CA GLY A 279 -20.61 6.24 21.82
C GLY A 279 -20.06 5.04 21.06
N PRO A 280 -20.93 4.05 20.78
CA PRO A 280 -20.56 2.88 19.99
C PRO A 280 -19.87 3.21 18.66
N GLN A 281 -20.30 4.28 17.98
CA GLN A 281 -19.64 4.75 16.75
C GLN A 281 -18.17 5.12 16.97
N THR A 282 -17.89 5.94 17.98
CA THR A 282 -16.54 6.39 18.31
C THR A 282 -15.67 5.24 18.79
N LEU A 283 -16.23 4.33 19.60
CA LEU A 283 -15.51 3.14 20.09
C LEU A 283 -15.15 2.19 18.95
N CYS A 284 -16.09 1.92 18.02
CA CYS A 284 -15.81 1.10 16.85
C CYS A 284 -14.79 1.77 15.92
N PHE A 285 -14.91 3.09 15.70
CA PHE A 285 -13.91 3.86 14.95
C PHE A 285 -12.51 3.70 15.56
N TRP A 286 -12.36 3.85 16.87
CA TRP A 286 -11.06 3.69 17.53
C TRP A 286 -10.58 2.24 17.53
N ALA A 287 -11.46 1.25 17.68
CA ALA A 287 -11.09 -0.16 17.61
C ALA A 287 -10.50 -0.55 16.25
N PHE A 288 -11.12 -0.12 15.14
CA PHE A 288 -10.56 -0.27 13.80
C PHE A 288 -9.29 0.56 13.61
N SER A 289 -9.36 1.85 13.95
CA SER A 289 -8.26 2.79 13.71
C SER A 289 -7.02 2.43 14.52
N LEU A 290 -7.14 1.93 15.75
CA LEU A 290 -5.98 1.48 16.54
C LEU A 290 -5.28 0.27 15.87
N ALA A 291 -6.03 -0.70 15.35
CA ALA A 291 -5.45 -1.82 14.62
C ALA A 291 -4.65 -1.35 13.40
N PHE A 292 -5.19 -0.37 12.67
CA PHE A 292 -4.54 0.21 11.52
C PHE A 292 -3.35 1.09 11.92
N PHE A 293 -3.49 1.97 12.91
CA PHE A 293 -2.46 2.86 13.42
C PHE A 293 -1.24 2.12 13.96
N ILE A 294 -1.45 0.96 14.59
CA ILE A 294 -0.34 0.06 14.96
C ILE A 294 0.39 -0.41 13.70
N LYS A 295 -0.31 -0.84 12.65
CA LYS A 295 0.33 -1.30 11.41
C LYS A 295 0.89 -0.16 10.55
N VAL A 296 0.41 1.08 10.69
CA VAL A 296 0.93 2.33 10.07
C VAL A 296 2.11 2.98 10.82
N PRO A 297 2.59 2.35 11.89
CA PRO A 297 3.27 3.01 13.02
C PRO A 297 2.92 4.49 13.29
N MET A 298 1.64 4.83 13.49
CA MET A 298 1.30 6.17 14.00
C MET A 298 1.81 6.35 15.43
N PHE A 299 2.24 7.56 15.79
CA PHE A 299 2.61 7.89 17.17
C PHE A 299 1.39 7.77 18.10
N PRO A 300 1.52 7.16 19.30
CA PRO A 300 2.72 6.57 19.92
C PRO A 300 2.95 5.07 19.61
N LEU A 301 2.14 4.47 18.75
CA LEU A 301 2.03 3.03 18.47
C LEU A 301 3.08 2.50 17.46
N HIS A 302 4.28 3.07 17.44
CA HIS A 302 5.29 2.80 16.41
C HIS A 302 6.50 2.00 16.89
N THR A 303 6.66 1.79 18.21
CA THR A 303 7.92 1.28 18.77
C THR A 303 8.26 -0.16 18.36
N TRP A 304 7.30 -0.94 17.86
CA TRP A 304 7.56 -2.27 17.31
C TRP A 304 8.33 -2.20 15.98
N LEU A 305 8.11 -1.16 15.18
CA LEU A 305 8.60 -1.06 13.80
C LEU A 305 10.13 -1.00 13.73
N PRO A 306 10.83 -0.10 14.45
CA PRO A 306 12.29 -0.05 14.40
C PRO A 306 12.93 -1.35 14.86
N ASP A 307 12.40 -1.99 15.90
CA ASP A 307 12.92 -3.26 16.41
C ASP A 307 12.71 -4.40 15.40
N ALA A 308 11.51 -4.50 14.80
CA ALA A 308 11.20 -5.49 13.79
C ALA A 308 12.08 -5.33 12.54
N HIS A 309 12.26 -4.11 12.02
CA HIS A 309 13.15 -3.87 10.89
C HIS A 309 14.61 -4.16 11.23
N THR A 310 15.09 -3.70 12.38
CA THR A 310 16.48 -3.91 12.79
C THR A 310 16.81 -5.39 12.81
N GLU A 311 15.92 -6.23 13.33
CA GLU A 311 16.17 -7.65 13.47
C GLU A 311 15.74 -8.51 12.27
N ALA A 312 14.80 -8.08 11.43
CA ALA A 312 14.34 -8.89 10.28
C ALA A 312 15.49 -9.22 9.29
N PRO A 313 15.45 -10.34 8.56
CA PRO A 313 16.33 -10.52 7.40
C PRO A 313 16.06 -9.46 6.33
N THR A 314 17.02 -9.22 5.41
CA THR A 314 16.92 -8.19 4.37
C THR A 314 15.61 -8.28 3.57
N GLY A 315 15.25 -9.45 3.04
CA GLY A 315 13.99 -9.60 2.30
C GLY A 315 12.75 -9.44 3.17
N GLY A 316 12.82 -9.81 4.47
CA GLY A 316 11.76 -9.53 5.42
C GLY A 316 11.57 -8.02 5.60
N SER A 317 12.65 -7.25 5.76
CA SER A 317 12.58 -5.79 5.83
C SER A 317 12.06 -5.14 4.55
N ILE A 318 12.41 -5.68 3.37
CA ILE A 318 11.87 -5.21 2.08
C ILE A 318 10.35 -5.38 2.08
N VAL A 319 9.81 -6.58 2.35
CA VAL A 319 8.35 -6.82 2.32
C VAL A 319 7.62 -6.03 3.41
N LEU A 320 8.17 -6.01 4.63
CA LEU A 320 7.62 -5.27 5.75
C LEU A 320 7.49 -3.79 5.41
N ALA A 321 8.54 -3.18 4.87
CA ALA A 321 8.52 -1.77 4.47
C ALA A 321 7.66 -1.54 3.23
N ALA A 322 7.82 -2.37 2.21
CA ALA A 322 7.26 -2.16 0.87
C ALA A 322 5.75 -2.35 0.83
N VAL A 323 5.20 -3.27 1.61
CA VAL A 323 3.79 -3.67 1.50
C VAL A 323 3.07 -3.61 2.84
N MET A 324 3.58 -4.26 3.88
CA MET A 324 2.81 -4.46 5.12
C MET A 324 2.40 -3.15 5.80
N LEU A 325 3.24 -2.12 5.73
CA LEU A 325 2.88 -0.79 6.26
C LEU A 325 1.72 -0.13 5.50
N LYS A 326 1.61 -0.41 4.20
CA LYS A 326 0.58 0.19 3.32
C LYS A 326 -0.79 -0.44 3.59
N LEU A 327 -0.82 -1.69 4.03
CA LEU A 327 -2.07 -2.32 4.45
C LEU A 327 -2.74 -1.54 5.57
N GLY A 328 -1.98 -0.96 6.50
CA GLY A 328 -2.55 -0.11 7.54
C GLY A 328 -3.18 1.18 6.98
N THR A 329 -2.49 1.88 6.08
CA THR A 329 -2.98 3.15 5.50
C THR A 329 -4.15 2.90 4.55
N TYR A 330 -4.06 1.84 3.74
CA TYR A 330 -5.14 1.31 2.91
C TYR A 330 -6.37 0.97 3.75
N ALA A 331 -6.21 0.19 4.82
CA ALA A 331 -7.32 -0.25 5.64
C ALA A 331 -7.96 0.89 6.43
N TYR A 332 -7.18 1.90 6.85
CA TYR A 332 -7.76 3.11 7.43
C TYR A 332 -8.64 3.85 6.42
N MET A 333 -8.16 4.04 5.19
CA MET A 333 -8.94 4.67 4.13
C MET A 333 -10.19 3.85 3.80
N ARG A 334 -10.04 2.54 3.54
CA ARG A 334 -11.13 1.66 3.13
C ARG A 334 -12.16 1.47 4.24
N PHE A 335 -11.74 1.17 5.46
CA PHE A 335 -12.64 0.75 6.53
C PHE A 335 -12.93 1.87 7.52
N SER A 336 -11.91 2.50 8.13
CA SER A 336 -12.19 3.52 9.17
C SER A 336 -12.93 4.73 8.60
N MET A 337 -12.51 5.25 7.44
CA MET A 337 -13.16 6.42 6.84
C MET A 337 -14.54 6.10 6.25
N ALA A 338 -14.73 4.93 5.64
CA ALA A 338 -16.00 4.60 4.99
C ALA A 338 -17.05 4.02 5.95
N LEU A 339 -16.66 3.20 6.93
CA LEU A 339 -17.59 2.61 7.91
C LEU A 339 -17.96 3.60 9.02
N PHE A 340 -17.06 4.53 9.36
CA PHE A 340 -17.28 5.50 10.43
C PHE A 340 -17.03 6.94 9.97
N PRO A 341 -17.74 7.42 8.93
CA PRO A 341 -17.40 8.67 8.25
C PRO A 341 -17.53 9.91 9.13
N ALA A 342 -18.49 9.95 10.06
CA ALA A 342 -18.61 11.06 11.03
C ALA A 342 -17.45 11.08 12.04
N ALA A 343 -17.07 9.93 12.62
CA ALA A 343 -15.94 9.89 13.54
C ALA A 343 -14.62 10.24 12.84
N ALA A 344 -14.37 9.67 11.66
CA ALA A 344 -13.21 9.99 10.84
C ALA A 344 -13.17 11.48 10.45
N SER A 345 -14.33 12.08 10.17
CA SER A 345 -14.49 13.53 9.96
C SER A 345 -14.02 14.34 11.16
N SER A 346 -14.60 14.05 12.33
CA SER A 346 -14.42 14.87 13.53
C SER A 346 -13.01 14.79 14.09
N PHE A 347 -12.37 13.62 14.01
CA PHE A 347 -11.00 13.43 14.51
C PHE A 347 -9.92 13.81 13.50
N ALA A 348 -10.25 14.08 12.23
CA ALA A 348 -9.27 14.37 11.18
C ALA A 348 -8.28 15.51 11.54
N PRO A 349 -8.70 16.68 12.06
CA PRO A 349 -7.76 17.74 12.44
C PRO A 349 -6.77 17.32 13.53
N THR A 350 -7.26 16.62 14.56
CA THR A 350 -6.40 16.13 15.66
C THR A 350 -5.43 15.07 15.17
N LEU A 351 -5.91 14.12 14.37
CA LEU A 351 -5.08 13.05 13.82
C LEU A 351 -4.04 13.57 12.82
N ALA A 352 -4.36 14.60 12.03
CA ALA A 352 -3.40 15.33 11.21
C ALA A 352 -2.28 15.95 12.07
N GLY A 353 -2.64 16.60 13.18
CA GLY A 353 -1.67 17.12 14.14
C GLY A 353 -0.77 16.03 14.72
N VAL A 354 -1.31 14.86 15.06
CA VAL A 354 -0.54 13.70 15.53
C VAL A 354 0.39 13.14 14.43
N ALA A 355 -0.10 13.04 13.19
CA ALA A 355 0.71 12.58 12.06
C ALA A 355 1.91 13.50 11.82
N ILE A 356 1.72 14.81 11.95
CA ILE A 356 2.81 15.79 11.77
C ILE A 356 3.77 15.75 12.97
N MET A 357 3.26 15.97 14.18
CA MET A 357 4.12 16.12 15.36
C MET A 357 4.82 14.80 15.72
N GLY A 358 4.08 13.70 15.72
CA GLY A 358 4.57 12.39 16.15
C GLY A 358 5.10 11.51 15.01
N GLY A 359 4.54 11.61 13.80
CA GLY A 359 5.01 10.87 12.64
C GLY A 359 6.16 11.59 11.94
N ILE A 360 5.84 12.70 11.28
CA ILE A 360 6.75 13.43 10.39
C ILE A 360 7.94 14.03 11.18
N LEU A 361 7.67 14.91 12.15
CA LEU A 361 8.72 15.67 12.84
C LEU A 361 9.47 14.80 13.85
N TYR A 362 8.77 14.16 14.78
CA TYR A 362 9.40 13.28 15.77
C TYR A 362 10.12 12.10 15.09
N GLY A 363 9.49 11.42 14.12
CA GLY A 363 10.11 10.32 13.38
C GLY A 363 11.40 10.75 12.69
N ALA A 364 11.41 11.93 12.05
CA ALA A 364 12.60 12.49 11.41
C ALA A 364 13.72 12.83 12.41
N LEU A 365 13.38 13.47 13.55
CA LEU A 365 14.37 13.81 14.59
C LEU A 365 14.98 12.57 15.23
N VAL A 366 14.17 11.53 15.46
CA VAL A 366 14.67 10.26 16.00
C VAL A 366 15.52 9.53 14.96
N ALA A 367 15.12 9.54 13.67
CA ALA A 367 15.92 9.01 12.57
C ALA A 367 17.32 9.65 12.54
N TRP A 368 17.40 10.98 12.66
CA TRP A 368 18.67 11.72 12.65
C TRP A 368 19.65 11.29 13.75
N LYS A 369 19.12 10.87 14.90
CA LYS A 369 19.93 10.43 16.05
C LYS A 369 20.25 8.93 16.05
N GLN A 370 19.75 8.15 15.09
CA GLN A 370 20.08 6.73 15.02
C GLN A 370 21.53 6.53 14.56
N ASN A 371 22.23 5.62 15.25
CA ASN A 371 23.58 5.17 14.86
C ASN A 371 23.53 3.91 13.98
N ASP A 372 22.44 3.14 14.01
CA ASP A 372 22.25 1.97 13.15
C ASP A 372 21.53 2.41 11.85
N ILE A 373 22.15 2.15 10.69
CA ILE A 373 21.60 2.55 9.37
C ILE A 373 20.22 1.95 9.13
N LYS A 374 20.00 0.68 9.52
CA LYS A 374 18.74 -0.02 9.31
C LYS A 374 17.63 0.55 10.19
N ARG A 375 17.98 0.92 11.42
CA ARG A 375 17.08 1.58 12.36
C ARG A 375 16.74 3.00 11.91
N LEU A 376 17.70 3.74 11.35
CA LEU A 376 17.49 5.06 10.73
C LEU A 376 16.45 4.97 9.61
N VAL A 377 16.61 4.02 8.69
CA VAL A 377 15.66 3.79 7.58
C VAL A 377 14.28 3.35 8.09
N ALA A 378 14.22 2.63 9.21
CA ALA A 378 12.94 2.29 9.84
C ALA A 378 12.22 3.54 10.40
N TYR A 379 12.94 4.45 11.06
CA TYR A 379 12.34 5.71 11.53
C TYR A 379 12.02 6.69 10.41
N SER A 380 12.78 6.70 9.31
CA SER A 380 12.39 7.47 8.13
C SER A 380 11.06 6.95 7.55
N SER A 381 10.81 5.64 7.65
CA SER A 381 9.51 5.05 7.25
C SER A 381 8.35 5.56 8.12
N VAL A 382 8.57 5.77 9.43
CA VAL A 382 7.58 6.39 10.33
C VAL A 382 7.21 7.80 9.85
N ALA A 383 8.22 8.60 9.45
CA ALA A 383 7.98 9.94 8.94
C ALA A 383 7.19 9.92 7.61
N HIS A 384 7.57 9.05 6.67
CA HIS A 384 6.91 8.89 5.38
C HIS A 384 5.45 8.44 5.49
N LEU A 385 5.14 7.51 6.40
CA LEU A 385 3.76 7.12 6.66
C LEU A 385 2.97 8.21 7.38
N GLY A 386 3.65 9.07 8.15
CA GLY A 386 3.06 10.31 8.66
C GLY A 386 2.53 11.21 7.53
N PHE A 387 3.26 11.36 6.43
CA PHE A 387 2.75 12.07 5.24
C PHE A 387 1.54 11.37 4.62
N VAL A 388 1.61 10.04 4.42
CA VAL A 388 0.47 9.29 3.87
C VAL A 388 -0.79 9.50 4.70
N MET A 389 -0.69 9.38 6.02
CA MET A 389 -1.82 9.60 6.92
C MET A 389 -2.31 11.05 6.90
N LEU A 390 -1.41 12.03 6.85
CA LEU A 390 -1.79 13.44 6.69
C LEU A 390 -2.62 13.66 5.43
N GLY A 391 -2.24 13.05 4.30
CA GLY A 391 -3.01 13.12 3.05
C GLY A 391 -4.42 12.55 3.19
N LEU A 392 -4.57 11.44 3.91
CA LEU A 392 -5.88 10.83 4.20
C LEU A 392 -6.73 11.69 5.13
N PHE A 393 -6.15 12.22 6.23
CA PHE A 393 -6.85 13.11 7.16
C PHE A 393 -7.22 14.45 6.53
N GLY A 394 -6.44 14.92 5.56
CA GLY A 394 -6.78 16.09 4.76
C GLY A 394 -8.09 15.93 3.98
N ALA A 395 -8.50 14.68 3.71
CA ALA A 395 -9.76 14.35 3.06
C ALA A 395 -10.03 15.07 1.73
N THR A 396 -8.98 15.51 1.03
CA THR A 396 -9.08 16.11 -0.31
C THR A 396 -8.68 15.08 -1.36
N ALA A 397 -9.26 15.18 -2.57
CA ALA A 397 -8.89 14.31 -3.68
C ALA A 397 -7.37 14.33 -3.95
N SER A 398 -6.77 15.52 -4.00
CA SER A 398 -5.31 15.68 -4.15
C SER A 398 -4.52 15.03 -3.01
N GLY A 399 -4.95 15.23 -1.75
CA GLY A 399 -4.28 14.64 -0.59
C GLY A 399 -4.34 13.12 -0.57
N MET A 400 -5.50 12.52 -0.89
CA MET A 400 -5.67 11.07 -0.96
C MET A 400 -4.94 10.45 -2.15
N GLN A 401 -4.97 11.11 -3.31
CA GLN A 401 -4.25 10.68 -4.50
C GLN A 401 -2.73 10.71 -4.25
N GLY A 402 -2.23 11.78 -3.60
CA GLY A 402 -0.86 11.89 -3.13
C GLY A 402 -0.50 10.80 -2.12
N ALA A 403 -1.40 10.48 -1.19
CA ALA A 403 -1.21 9.40 -0.21
C ALA A 403 -1.05 8.03 -0.88
N ILE A 404 -1.86 7.71 -1.89
CA ILE A 404 -1.75 6.46 -2.65
C ILE A 404 -0.45 6.40 -3.46
N LEU A 405 -0.10 7.47 -4.16
CA LEU A 405 1.15 7.54 -4.87
C LEU A 405 2.34 7.40 -3.89
N GLN A 406 2.27 8.05 -2.72
CA GLN A 406 3.33 7.96 -1.70
C GLN A 406 3.44 6.59 -1.07
N MET A 407 2.33 5.83 -0.92
CA MET A 407 2.39 4.41 -0.56
C MET A 407 3.26 3.63 -1.54
N VAL A 408 3.05 3.81 -2.85
CA VAL A 408 3.85 3.13 -3.89
C VAL A 408 5.30 3.62 -3.87
N ASN A 409 5.52 4.95 -3.85
CA ASN A 409 6.84 5.56 -3.86
C ASN A 409 7.71 5.09 -2.71
N HIS A 410 7.16 5.17 -1.49
CA HIS A 410 7.82 4.73 -0.28
C HIS A 410 8.13 3.22 -0.37
N GLY A 411 7.25 2.41 -0.95
CA GLY A 411 7.52 0.98 -1.11
C GLY A 411 8.70 0.66 -2.02
N ILE A 412 8.86 1.42 -3.10
CA ILE A 412 9.97 1.28 -4.03
C ILE A 412 11.27 1.81 -3.41
N ALA A 413 11.27 3.05 -2.92
CA ALA A 413 12.46 3.72 -2.40
C ALA A 413 12.98 3.04 -1.13
N THR A 414 12.11 2.80 -0.14
CA THR A 414 12.51 2.16 1.12
C THR A 414 12.84 0.68 0.92
N GLY A 415 12.16 -0.01 0.00
CA GLY A 415 12.54 -1.36 -0.41
C GLY A 415 13.97 -1.41 -0.97
N ALA A 416 14.34 -0.44 -1.82
CA ALA A 416 15.70 -0.31 -2.33
C ALA A 416 16.71 0.07 -1.23
N LEU A 417 16.36 0.94 -0.28
CA LEU A 417 17.22 1.26 0.87
C LEU A 417 17.50 0.01 1.70
N PHE A 418 16.48 -0.76 2.09
CA PHE A 418 16.70 -1.97 2.88
C PHE A 418 17.53 -3.01 2.13
N LEU A 419 17.35 -3.13 0.82
CA LEU A 419 18.18 -3.98 -0.03
C LEU A 419 19.66 -3.55 0.06
N LEU A 420 19.95 -2.26 -0.18
CA LEU A 420 21.30 -1.72 -0.16
C LEU A 420 21.93 -1.78 1.24
N VAL A 421 21.15 -1.56 2.31
CA VAL A 421 21.60 -1.80 3.68
C VAL A 421 21.98 -3.27 3.91
N GLY A 422 21.26 -4.21 3.30
CA GLY A 422 21.63 -5.62 3.28
C GLY A 422 22.98 -5.89 2.61
N VAL A 423 23.24 -5.25 1.47
CA VAL A 423 24.50 -5.39 0.70
C VAL A 423 25.73 -5.03 1.55
N ILE A 424 25.66 -3.91 2.30
CA ILE A 424 26.78 -3.52 3.17
C ILE A 424 26.85 -4.37 4.44
N TYR A 425 25.72 -4.81 4.98
CA TYR A 425 25.68 -5.72 6.12
C TYR A 425 26.31 -7.07 5.79
N ASP A 426 26.05 -7.63 4.61
CA ASP A 426 26.65 -8.90 4.17
C ASP A 426 28.18 -8.80 4.02
N ARG A 427 28.72 -7.60 3.76
CA ARG A 427 30.17 -7.35 3.61
C ARG A 427 30.88 -7.06 4.92
N ARG A 428 30.20 -6.39 5.87
CA ARG A 428 30.84 -5.83 7.07
C ARG A 428 30.31 -6.41 8.38
N HIS A 429 29.17 -7.08 8.35
CA HIS A 429 28.46 -7.62 9.52
C HIS A 429 28.23 -6.60 10.64
N THR A 430 28.20 -5.32 10.28
CA THR A 430 27.87 -4.19 11.14
C THR A 430 26.97 -3.24 10.37
N ARG A 431 26.17 -2.48 11.10
CA ARG A 431 25.26 -1.44 10.59
C ARG A 431 25.51 -0.10 11.28
N GLU A 432 26.52 -0.04 12.16
CA GLU A 432 26.87 1.16 12.91
C GLU A 432 27.50 2.19 11.97
N VAL A 433 26.89 3.37 11.87
CA VAL A 433 27.32 4.47 11.01
C VAL A 433 28.78 4.85 11.28
N SER A 434 29.23 4.80 12.54
CA SER A 434 30.60 5.13 12.94
C SER A 434 31.67 4.17 12.41
N GLU A 435 31.29 2.95 11.99
CA GLU A 435 32.22 1.98 11.41
C GLU A 435 32.53 2.27 9.92
N PHE A 436 31.80 3.22 9.32
CA PHE A 436 31.90 3.59 7.91
C PHE A 436 32.51 5.00 7.72
N GLY A 437 32.77 5.35 6.46
CA GLY A 437 33.42 6.59 6.07
C GLY A 437 34.21 6.41 4.78
N GLY A 438 34.04 7.31 3.82
CA GLY A 438 34.77 7.27 2.54
C GLY A 438 34.47 6.05 1.65
N LEU A 439 33.35 5.33 1.85
CA LEU A 439 33.02 4.14 1.06
C LEU A 439 32.89 4.40 -0.45
N ALA A 440 32.55 5.62 -0.88
CA ALA A 440 32.46 5.97 -2.31
C ALA A 440 33.79 5.77 -3.06
N LYS A 441 34.94 5.78 -2.35
CA LYS A 441 36.26 5.55 -2.94
C LYS A 441 36.52 4.07 -3.26
N VAL A 442 35.85 3.16 -2.55
CA VAL A 442 36.07 1.71 -2.64
C VAL A 442 34.93 1.01 -3.37
N MET A 443 33.69 1.46 -3.15
CA MET A 443 32.48 0.92 -3.76
C MET A 443 31.68 2.05 -4.47
N PRO A 444 32.24 2.66 -5.54
CA PRO A 444 31.63 3.83 -6.18
C PRO A 444 30.24 3.56 -6.75
N VAL A 445 30.01 2.39 -7.38
CA VAL A 445 28.71 2.09 -7.99
C VAL A 445 27.64 1.90 -6.92
N TYR A 446 27.96 1.14 -5.87
CA TYR A 446 27.09 1.01 -4.70
C TYR A 446 26.75 2.38 -4.08
N ALA A 447 27.75 3.26 -3.91
CA ALA A 447 27.54 4.59 -3.36
C ALA A 447 26.60 5.43 -4.26
N THR A 448 26.78 5.41 -5.58
CA THR A 448 25.88 6.10 -6.52
C THR A 448 24.45 5.61 -6.40
N LEU A 449 24.23 4.29 -6.39
CA LEU A 449 22.90 3.71 -6.23
C LEU A 449 22.26 4.11 -4.89
N PHE A 450 23.03 4.08 -3.80
CA PHE A 450 22.54 4.49 -2.48
C PHE A 450 22.14 5.96 -2.45
N VAL A 451 22.94 6.84 -3.07
CA VAL A 451 22.62 8.27 -3.17
C VAL A 451 21.35 8.48 -3.99
N ILE A 452 21.17 7.82 -5.13
CA ILE A 452 19.95 7.92 -5.95
C ILE A 452 18.71 7.56 -5.12
N VAL A 453 18.73 6.41 -4.45
CA VAL A 453 17.60 5.96 -3.62
C VAL A 453 17.38 6.91 -2.43
N THR A 454 18.45 7.45 -1.86
CA THR A 454 18.36 8.44 -0.79
C THR A 454 17.67 9.71 -1.28
N LEU A 455 18.03 10.24 -2.44
CA LEU A 455 17.37 11.41 -3.04
C LEU A 455 15.89 11.13 -3.32
N ALA A 456 15.57 9.91 -3.78
CA ALA A 456 14.19 9.47 -3.94
C ALA A 456 13.40 9.47 -2.63
N SER A 457 14.03 8.98 -1.56
CA SER A 457 13.44 8.98 -0.21
C SER A 457 13.37 10.37 0.45
N ILE A 458 14.12 11.37 -0.03
CA ILE A 458 14.02 12.76 0.43
C ILE A 458 12.88 13.49 -0.29
N GLY A 459 12.43 12.99 -1.44
CA GLY A 459 11.44 13.68 -2.26
C GLY A 459 12.06 14.75 -3.17
N VAL A 460 13.23 14.51 -3.75
CA VAL A 460 13.85 15.45 -4.71
C VAL A 460 13.08 15.43 -6.04
N PRO A 461 12.75 16.59 -6.65
CA PRO A 461 12.10 16.63 -7.96
C PRO A 461 12.81 15.78 -9.03
N GLY A 462 12.05 15.08 -9.86
CA GLY A 462 12.56 14.10 -10.83
C GLY A 462 12.74 12.69 -10.27
N THR A 463 12.49 12.49 -8.98
CA THR A 463 12.38 11.16 -8.35
C THR A 463 10.93 10.89 -7.90
N ASN A 464 10.59 9.62 -7.72
CA ASN A 464 9.21 9.21 -7.43
C ASN A 464 8.63 9.86 -6.16
N GLY A 465 9.41 10.00 -5.08
CA GLY A 465 8.92 10.50 -3.78
C GLY A 465 8.37 11.94 -3.79
N PHE A 466 8.80 12.79 -4.72
CA PHE A 466 8.43 14.22 -4.70
C PHE A 466 6.94 14.46 -4.92
N ILE A 467 6.36 13.85 -5.96
CA ILE A 467 4.99 14.17 -6.40
C ILE A 467 3.95 13.77 -5.34
N GLY A 468 4.13 12.61 -4.71
CA GLY A 468 3.23 12.14 -3.65
C GLY A 468 3.20 13.10 -2.47
N GLU A 469 4.36 13.46 -1.93
CA GLU A 469 4.48 14.40 -0.81
C GLU A 469 3.97 15.80 -1.17
N PHE A 470 4.27 16.29 -2.38
CA PHE A 470 3.78 17.59 -2.83
C PHE A 470 2.26 17.63 -2.88
N MET A 471 1.61 16.61 -3.45
CA MET A 471 0.14 16.50 -3.49
C MET A 471 -0.47 16.41 -2.10
N ILE A 472 0.17 15.68 -1.17
CA ILE A 472 -0.25 15.61 0.24
C ILE A 472 -0.21 17.00 0.89
N ILE A 473 0.89 17.74 0.75
CA ILE A 473 1.05 19.07 1.33
C ILE A 473 0.05 20.06 0.72
N ALA A 474 -0.09 20.06 -0.62
CA ALA A 474 -1.03 20.91 -1.33
C ALA A 474 -2.48 20.59 -0.94
N GLY A 475 -2.84 19.30 -0.90
CA GLY A 475 -4.15 18.82 -0.48
C GLY A 475 -4.47 19.11 0.99
N THR A 476 -3.45 19.14 1.86
CA THR A 476 -3.57 19.54 3.27
C THR A 476 -3.86 21.04 3.37
N PHE A 477 -3.14 21.86 2.60
CA PHE A 477 -3.27 23.32 2.64
C PHE A 477 -4.67 23.80 2.23
N VAL A 478 -5.29 23.14 1.25
CA VAL A 478 -6.64 23.49 0.75
C VAL A 478 -7.76 22.72 1.45
N SER A 479 -7.45 21.92 2.47
CA SER A 479 -8.44 21.10 3.15
C SER A 479 -9.41 21.94 3.98
N GLN A 480 -10.67 21.97 3.54
CA GLN A 480 -11.77 22.53 4.34
C GLN A 480 -12.00 21.75 5.64
N ARG A 481 -11.67 20.45 5.64
CA ARG A 481 -11.83 19.56 6.79
C ARG A 481 -10.90 19.91 7.94
N LEU A 482 -9.66 20.28 7.62
CA LEU A 482 -8.68 20.74 8.59
C LEU A 482 -8.93 22.20 9.02
N SER A 483 -9.77 22.93 8.27
CA SER A 483 -10.26 24.27 8.59
C SER A 483 -9.11 25.20 9.00
N HIS A 484 -9.20 25.84 10.18
CA HIS A 484 -8.21 26.79 10.69
C HIS A 484 -6.79 26.22 10.85
N PHE A 485 -6.63 24.90 10.96
CA PHE A 485 -5.32 24.27 11.13
C PHE A 485 -4.63 23.90 9.81
N ALA A 486 -5.33 23.97 8.67
CA ALA A 486 -4.82 23.51 7.37
C ALA A 486 -3.44 24.12 7.02
N SER A 487 -3.28 25.43 7.13
CA SER A 487 -2.02 26.12 6.85
C SER A 487 -0.89 25.73 7.81
N ALA A 488 -1.20 25.61 9.10
CA ALA A 488 -0.21 25.19 10.10
C ALA A 488 0.22 23.74 9.88
N HIS A 489 -0.72 22.87 9.51
CA HIS A 489 -0.45 21.47 9.17
C HIS A 489 0.44 21.34 7.93
N ALA A 490 0.13 22.09 6.86
CA ALA A 490 0.94 22.12 5.65
C ALA A 490 2.36 22.65 5.92
N LEU A 491 2.50 23.69 6.75
CA LEU A 491 3.80 24.20 7.17
C LEU A 491 4.61 23.15 7.94
N GLY A 492 3.98 22.46 8.89
CA GLY A 492 4.62 21.37 9.65
C GLY A 492 5.08 20.22 8.77
N ALA A 493 4.27 19.84 7.77
CA ALA A 493 4.64 18.85 6.78
C ALA A 493 5.83 19.31 5.91
N ALA A 494 5.84 20.57 5.47
CA ALA A 494 6.95 21.14 4.70
C ALA A 494 8.27 21.17 5.50
N LEU A 495 8.22 21.45 6.81
CA LEU A 495 9.39 21.31 7.70
C LEU A 495 9.89 19.87 7.75
N GLY A 496 8.98 18.90 7.67
CA GLY A 496 9.31 17.47 7.56
C GLY A 496 10.20 17.14 6.37
N VAL A 497 9.94 17.73 5.20
CA VAL A 497 10.76 17.54 3.98
C VAL A 497 12.19 18.04 4.21
N ILE A 498 12.35 19.17 4.91
CA ILE A 498 13.67 19.72 5.26
C ILE A 498 14.41 18.75 6.22
N LEU A 499 13.71 18.24 7.23
CA LEU A 499 14.29 17.26 8.16
C LEU A 499 14.67 15.96 7.44
N ALA A 500 13.88 15.51 6.46
CA ALA A 500 14.20 14.36 5.60
C ALA A 500 15.55 14.51 4.91
N ALA A 501 15.81 15.67 4.31
CA ALA A 501 17.11 15.98 3.74
C ALA A 501 18.23 15.94 4.80
N ILE A 502 18.01 16.53 5.98
CA ILE A 502 19.02 16.59 7.05
C ILE A 502 19.46 15.18 7.48
N TYR A 503 18.53 14.30 7.87
CA TYR A 503 18.92 13.00 8.41
C TYR A 503 19.47 12.06 7.33
N MET A 504 18.88 12.08 6.13
CA MET A 504 19.32 11.20 5.04
C MET A 504 20.68 11.62 4.49
N LEU A 505 20.89 12.91 4.21
CA LEU A 505 22.16 13.38 3.68
C LEU A 505 23.27 13.32 4.73
N ALA A 506 22.97 13.52 6.02
CA ALA A 506 23.94 13.31 7.09
C ALA A 506 24.40 11.84 7.16
N MET A 507 23.49 10.89 6.98
CA MET A 507 23.83 9.47 6.91
C MET A 507 24.70 9.18 5.68
N VAL A 508 24.30 9.69 4.51
CA VAL A 508 25.08 9.55 3.27
C VAL A 508 26.49 10.13 3.41
N GLN A 509 26.61 11.33 3.97
CA GLN A 509 27.88 12.00 4.22
C GLN A 509 28.81 11.12 5.07
N LYS A 510 28.30 10.64 6.22
CA LYS A 510 29.09 9.85 7.18
C LYS A 510 29.50 8.48 6.63
N VAL A 511 28.64 7.84 5.85
CA VAL A 511 28.90 6.48 5.33
C VAL A 511 29.79 6.52 4.09
N PHE A 512 29.52 7.42 3.14
CA PHE A 512 30.11 7.36 1.79
C PHE A 512 31.22 8.37 1.54
N PHE A 513 31.15 9.55 2.14
CA PHE A 513 32.05 10.65 1.84
C PHE A 513 33.14 10.82 2.92
N GLY A 514 34.15 11.64 2.63
CA GLY A 514 35.28 11.89 3.54
C GLY A 514 36.47 10.92 3.38
N PRO A 515 37.41 10.91 4.34
CA PRO A 515 38.53 9.99 4.35
C PRO A 515 38.09 8.56 4.73
N LEU A 516 38.75 7.56 4.14
CA LEU A 516 38.55 6.16 4.48
C LEU A 516 39.38 5.85 5.75
N THR A 517 38.76 5.99 6.91
CA THR A 517 39.44 5.90 8.22
C THR A 517 39.57 4.47 8.74
N ASN A 518 38.58 3.61 8.50
CA ASN A 518 38.56 2.22 8.98
C ASN A 518 39.27 1.29 7.98
N PRO A 519 40.41 0.65 8.34
CA PRO A 519 41.16 -0.23 7.43
C PRO A 519 40.32 -1.40 6.91
N LYS A 520 39.33 -1.86 7.68
CA LYS A 520 38.45 -2.96 7.29
C LYS A 520 37.54 -2.63 6.10
N ASN A 521 37.46 -1.35 5.70
CA ASN A 521 36.67 -0.90 4.54
C ASN A 521 37.50 -0.84 3.24
N LYS A 522 38.82 -1.03 3.27
CA LYS A 522 39.73 -0.85 2.10
C LYS A 522 39.55 -1.89 1.00
N GLY A 523 39.22 -3.13 1.35
CA GLY A 523 39.14 -4.26 0.42
C GLY A 523 37.72 -4.70 0.11
N LEU A 524 36.73 -3.82 0.27
CA LEU A 524 35.35 -4.17 0.00
C LEU A 524 35.10 -4.31 -1.50
N ASN A 525 34.45 -5.40 -1.88
CA ASN A 525 33.98 -5.57 -3.24
C ASN A 525 32.79 -4.64 -3.48
N ASP A 526 32.76 -3.96 -4.64
CA ASP A 526 31.60 -3.18 -5.07
C ASP A 526 30.37 -4.09 -5.31
N ILE A 527 29.26 -3.51 -5.74
CA ILE A 527 28.02 -4.21 -6.01
C ILE A 527 28.21 -5.31 -7.08
N THR A 528 27.69 -6.49 -6.78
CA THR A 528 27.78 -7.65 -7.67
C THR A 528 26.67 -7.60 -8.73
N PRO A 529 26.83 -8.29 -9.88
CA PRO A 529 25.78 -8.42 -10.90
C PRO A 529 24.42 -8.85 -10.36
N ARG A 530 24.43 -9.73 -9.35
CA ARG A 530 23.21 -10.20 -8.69
C ARG A 530 22.52 -9.08 -7.93
N GLU A 531 23.27 -8.34 -7.11
CA GLU A 531 22.73 -7.23 -6.34
C GLU A 531 22.26 -6.10 -7.26
N SER A 532 23.00 -5.83 -8.34
CA SER A 532 22.58 -4.89 -9.39
C SER A 532 21.26 -5.32 -10.05
N LEU A 533 21.09 -6.61 -10.37
CA LEU A 533 19.83 -7.15 -10.90
C LEU A 533 18.65 -6.95 -9.94
N ALA A 534 18.87 -7.06 -8.64
CA ALA A 534 17.83 -6.90 -7.64
C ALA A 534 17.42 -5.42 -7.44
N VAL A 535 18.39 -4.50 -7.51
CA VAL A 535 18.17 -3.06 -7.28
C VAL A 535 17.68 -2.33 -8.55
N ALA A 536 18.18 -2.72 -9.73
CA ALA A 536 17.88 -2.08 -11.00
C ALA A 536 16.39 -1.79 -11.26
N PRO A 537 15.45 -2.74 -11.09
CA PRO A 537 14.04 -2.47 -11.37
C PRO A 537 13.45 -1.42 -10.41
N LEU A 538 13.92 -1.34 -9.16
CA LEU A 538 13.50 -0.32 -8.20
C LEU A 538 14.03 1.07 -8.60
N ILE A 539 15.29 1.16 -9.04
CA ILE A 539 15.90 2.41 -9.52
C ILE A 539 15.19 2.93 -10.77
N ILE A 540 14.86 2.05 -11.70
CA ILE A 540 14.14 2.42 -12.92
C ILE A 540 12.78 3.01 -12.55
N LEU A 541 12.03 2.35 -11.66
CA LEU A 541 10.72 2.86 -11.23
C LEU A 541 10.80 4.19 -10.48
N ILE A 542 11.89 4.44 -9.72
CA ILE A 542 12.12 5.76 -9.09
C ILE A 542 12.09 6.88 -10.13
N PHE A 543 12.76 6.69 -11.28
CA PHE A 543 12.79 7.71 -12.33
C PHE A 543 11.53 7.70 -13.20
N VAL A 544 11.00 6.52 -13.54
CA VAL A 544 9.78 6.42 -14.35
C VAL A 544 8.61 7.12 -13.67
N ILE A 545 8.37 6.86 -12.39
CA ILE A 545 7.30 7.51 -11.64
C ILE A 545 7.62 8.99 -11.39
N GLY A 546 8.90 9.32 -11.13
CA GLY A 546 9.33 10.71 -10.89
C GLY A 546 9.18 11.62 -12.12
N LEU A 547 9.41 11.09 -13.32
CA LEU A 547 9.31 11.83 -14.59
C LEU A 547 7.93 11.73 -15.23
N PHE A 548 7.23 10.61 -15.01
CA PHE A 548 5.92 10.31 -15.61
C PHE A 548 4.90 9.83 -14.55
N PRO A 549 4.56 10.68 -13.56
CA PRO A 549 3.64 10.29 -12.47
C PRO A 549 2.23 9.97 -12.97
N ALA A 550 1.84 10.54 -14.13
CA ALA A 550 0.54 10.30 -14.76
C ALA A 550 0.25 8.81 -15.02
N LEU A 551 1.29 7.98 -15.24
CA LEU A 551 1.15 6.53 -15.44
C LEU A 551 0.44 5.83 -14.27
N LEU A 552 0.67 6.33 -13.06
CA LEU A 552 0.04 5.80 -11.84
C LEU A 552 -1.21 6.59 -11.49
N LEU A 553 -1.13 7.92 -11.60
CA LEU A 553 -2.21 8.81 -11.18
C LEU A 553 -3.50 8.57 -11.97
N SER A 554 -3.43 8.45 -13.30
CA SER A 554 -4.65 8.32 -14.13
C SER A 554 -5.47 7.08 -13.80
N ARG A 555 -4.82 6.00 -13.36
CA ARG A 555 -5.47 4.73 -13.01
C ARG A 555 -6.11 4.72 -11.61
N SER A 556 -5.76 5.65 -10.73
CA SER A 556 -6.38 5.75 -9.41
C SER A 556 -7.29 6.96 -9.24
N GLU A 557 -7.16 7.96 -10.12
CA GLU A 557 -7.84 9.25 -10.02
C GLU A 557 -9.36 9.11 -9.93
N ALA A 558 -9.97 8.31 -10.80
CA ALA A 558 -11.43 8.14 -10.82
C ALA A 558 -11.95 7.52 -9.51
N SER A 559 -11.35 6.43 -9.04
CA SER A 559 -11.72 5.79 -7.77
C SER A 559 -11.46 6.70 -6.56
N VAL A 560 -10.38 7.49 -6.57
CA VAL A 560 -10.04 8.43 -5.49
C VAL A 560 -11.00 9.61 -5.45
N ASN A 561 -11.34 10.19 -6.59
CA ASN A 561 -12.33 11.26 -6.68
C ASN A 561 -13.71 10.78 -6.22
N ALA A 562 -14.11 9.58 -6.65
CA ALA A 562 -15.35 8.95 -6.19
C ALA A 562 -15.34 8.70 -4.68
N PHE A 563 -14.24 8.16 -4.14
CA PHE A 563 -14.10 7.92 -2.70
C PHE A 563 -14.13 9.23 -1.89
N ALA A 564 -13.36 10.25 -2.29
CA ALA A 564 -13.30 11.52 -1.57
C ALA A 564 -14.67 12.20 -1.54
N SER A 565 -15.35 12.29 -2.68
CA SER A 565 -16.70 12.86 -2.75
C SER A 565 -17.74 12.01 -2.01
N GLN A 566 -17.63 10.68 -2.04
CA GLN A 566 -18.47 9.78 -1.24
C GLN A 566 -18.29 10.02 0.26
N PHE A 567 -17.03 10.13 0.71
CA PHE A 567 -16.70 10.42 2.09
C PHE A 567 -17.26 11.78 2.54
N HIS A 568 -17.16 12.81 1.70
CA HIS A 568 -17.78 14.11 1.97
C HIS A 568 -19.29 13.98 2.20
N ARG A 569 -20.03 13.37 1.27
CA ARG A 569 -21.49 13.21 1.39
C ARG A 569 -21.90 12.38 2.61
N THR A 570 -21.33 11.19 2.76
CA THR A 570 -21.69 10.28 3.87
C THR A 570 -21.32 10.83 5.23
N SER A 571 -20.21 11.55 5.34
CA SER A 571 -19.83 12.17 6.61
C SER A 571 -20.76 13.31 7.01
N GLU A 572 -21.18 14.16 6.07
CA GLU A 572 -22.16 15.22 6.34
C GLU A 572 -23.51 14.63 6.71
N TYR A 573 -23.98 13.65 5.94
CA TYR A 573 -25.20 12.91 6.27
C TYR A 573 -25.13 12.30 7.66
N ALA A 574 -24.06 11.56 7.96
CA ALA A 574 -23.89 10.90 9.24
C ALA A 574 -23.78 11.89 10.40
N VAL A 575 -23.16 13.06 10.23
CA VAL A 575 -23.11 14.10 11.26
C VAL A 575 -24.49 14.70 11.51
N ILE A 576 -25.28 14.96 10.46
CA ILE A 576 -26.62 15.56 10.58
C ILE A 576 -27.63 14.57 11.17
N LYS A 577 -27.53 13.31 10.75
CA LYS A 577 -28.51 12.25 11.08
C LYS A 577 -28.10 11.39 12.26
N ALA A 578 -26.89 11.56 12.80
CA ALA A 578 -26.44 10.86 14.00
C ALA A 578 -27.48 11.02 15.11
N ASN A 579 -28.19 9.94 15.40
CA ASN A 579 -29.09 9.87 16.53
C ASN A 579 -28.29 9.35 17.73
N VAL A 580 -28.46 10.01 18.87
CA VAL A 580 -27.83 9.65 20.14
C VAL A 580 -28.40 8.33 20.69
N VAL A 581 -29.57 7.91 20.22
CA VAL A 581 -30.34 6.81 20.82
C VAL A 581 -30.42 5.56 19.94
N ALA A 582 -30.50 5.70 18.62
CA ALA A 582 -30.78 4.57 17.73
C ALA A 582 -29.83 4.52 16.52
N ALA A 583 -29.49 3.30 16.11
CA ALA A 583 -28.74 3.05 14.89
C ALA A 583 -29.62 3.36 13.67
N GLN A 584 -29.00 3.72 12.55
CA GLN A 584 -29.71 4.07 11.33
C GLN A 584 -29.02 3.51 10.11
N ARG A 585 -29.73 3.50 8.98
CA ARG A 585 -29.19 3.12 7.68
C ARG A 585 -29.10 4.33 6.77
N ILE A 586 -27.94 4.53 6.15
CA ILE A 586 -27.75 5.50 5.07
C ILE A 586 -28.50 4.96 3.83
N PRO A 587 -29.42 5.73 3.25
CA PRO A 587 -30.13 5.32 2.03
C PRO A 587 -29.15 5.06 0.87
N PRO A 588 -29.42 4.08 -0.01
CA PRO A 588 -28.59 3.82 -1.19
C PRO A 588 -28.37 5.05 -2.09
N SER A 589 -29.29 6.02 -2.09
CA SER A 589 -29.19 7.27 -2.88
C SER A 589 -28.07 8.22 -2.44
N GLU A 590 -27.54 8.06 -1.23
CA GLU A 590 -26.40 8.84 -0.73
C GLU A 590 -25.05 8.29 -1.22
N PHE A 591 -25.07 7.15 -1.92
CA PHE A 591 -23.90 6.52 -2.52
C PHE A 591 -23.78 6.83 -4.01
N HIS A 592 -22.54 6.93 -4.50
CA HIS A 592 -22.30 7.00 -5.94
C HIS A 592 -22.92 5.79 -6.64
N GLU A 593 -23.39 6.03 -7.86
CA GLU A 593 -23.86 4.98 -8.73
C GLU A 593 -22.77 3.91 -8.89
N GLY A 594 -23.17 2.63 -8.82
CA GLY A 594 -22.24 1.50 -8.88
C GLY A 594 -21.46 1.19 -7.60
N PHE A 595 -21.41 2.08 -6.60
CA PHE A 595 -20.64 1.81 -5.36
C PHE A 595 -21.18 0.61 -4.58
N LEU A 596 -22.51 0.44 -4.53
CA LEU A 596 -23.17 -0.66 -3.83
C LEU A 596 -23.38 -1.90 -4.72
N THR A 597 -22.79 -1.94 -5.92
CA THR A 597 -22.90 -3.10 -6.81
C THR A 597 -22.27 -4.33 -6.17
N GLY A 598 -23.07 -5.40 -6.03
CA GLY A 598 -22.67 -6.65 -5.37
C GLY A 598 -23.03 -6.75 -3.88
N ALA A 599 -23.51 -5.65 -3.27
CA ALA A 599 -23.97 -5.65 -1.88
C ALA A 599 -25.20 -6.56 -1.69
N PRO A 600 -25.31 -7.31 -0.58
CA PRO A 600 -26.55 -7.96 -0.19
C PRO A 600 -27.66 -6.92 0.01
N LYS A 601 -28.85 -7.18 -0.55
CA LYS A 601 -30.00 -6.27 -0.47
C LYS A 601 -30.98 -6.75 0.63
N PRO A 602 -31.38 -5.87 1.56
CA PRO A 602 -32.51 -6.13 2.44
C PRO A 602 -33.82 -6.28 1.67
N LYS A 603 -34.76 -7.06 2.20
CA LYS A 603 -36.07 -7.32 1.56
C LYS A 603 -36.87 -6.04 1.28
N ASP A 604 -36.72 -5.02 2.14
CA ASP A 604 -37.42 -3.74 2.01
C ASP A 604 -36.94 -2.93 0.80
N ASP A 605 -35.68 -3.08 0.38
CA ASP A 605 -35.13 -2.42 -0.80
C ASP A 605 -35.58 -3.11 -2.10
N GLU A 606 -35.82 -4.43 -2.07
CA GLU A 606 -36.35 -5.18 -3.20
C GLU A 606 -37.82 -4.82 -3.49
N ALA A 607 -38.60 -4.54 -2.44
CA ALA A 607 -39.98 -4.06 -2.58
C ALA A 607 -40.04 -2.65 -3.20
N ALA A 608 -39.21 -1.72 -2.72
CA ALA A 608 -39.14 -0.35 -3.26
C ALA A 608 -38.63 -0.31 -4.71
N ALA A 609 -37.68 -1.18 -5.07
CA ALA A 609 -37.20 -1.30 -6.45
C ALA A 609 -38.27 -1.86 -7.41
N ASN A 610 -39.08 -2.82 -6.95
CA ASN A 610 -40.19 -3.36 -7.73
C ASN A 610 -41.36 -2.38 -7.88
N GLU A 611 -41.65 -1.56 -6.86
CA GLU A 611 -42.67 -0.50 -6.96
C GLU A 611 -42.24 0.66 -7.88
N GLY A 612 -40.97 1.07 -7.83
CA GLY A 612 -40.41 2.10 -8.71
C GLY A 612 -40.34 1.68 -10.19
N GLY A 613 -40.06 0.39 -10.45
CA GLY A 613 -40.11 -0.19 -11.80
C GLY A 613 -41.51 -0.23 -12.41
N THR A 614 -42.55 -0.24 -11.57
CA THR A 614 -43.95 -0.23 -12.03
C THR A 614 -44.46 1.19 -12.29
N GLN A 615 -43.90 2.21 -11.62
CA GLN A 615 -44.26 3.63 -11.87
C GLN A 615 -43.52 4.27 -13.05
N ALA A 616 -42.35 3.74 -13.46
CA ALA A 616 -41.62 4.23 -14.63
C ALA A 616 -42.30 3.93 -15.98
N ALA A 617 -43.34 3.09 -16.00
CA ALA A 617 -44.13 2.79 -17.20
C ALA A 617 -45.36 3.70 -17.40
N THR A 618 -45.75 4.52 -16.41
CA THR A 618 -46.93 5.40 -16.52
C THR A 618 -46.75 6.68 -15.70
N GLY A 619 -46.16 7.73 -16.29
CA GLY A 619 -46.11 9.03 -15.62
C GLY A 619 -45.21 10.04 -16.30
N GLY A 620 -45.68 10.66 -17.38
CA GLY A 620 -45.02 11.82 -17.98
C GLY A 620 -45.12 13.06 -17.08
N GLY A 621 -43.99 13.74 -16.91
CA GLY A 621 -43.89 15.20 -16.72
C GLY A 621 -44.31 15.78 -15.37
N ALA A 622 -43.34 16.02 -14.48
CA ALA A 622 -43.29 17.21 -13.63
C ALA A 622 -41.87 17.38 -13.05
N GLY A 623 -41.24 18.54 -13.32
CA GLY A 623 -39.87 18.85 -12.92
C GLY A 623 -39.69 19.05 -11.41
N VAL A 624 -38.55 18.58 -10.90
CA VAL A 624 -38.10 18.82 -9.51
C VAL A 624 -37.31 20.12 -9.49
N GLN A 625 -37.80 21.13 -8.76
CA GLN A 625 -37.05 22.34 -8.41
C GLN A 625 -36.12 22.07 -7.21
N PRO A 626 -34.89 22.62 -7.17
CA PRO A 626 -34.02 22.52 -6.01
C PRO A 626 -34.46 23.48 -4.89
N LEU A 627 -34.44 22.98 -3.65
CA LEU A 627 -34.71 23.72 -2.42
C LEU A 627 -33.65 24.82 -2.20
N ALA A 628 -34.11 26.07 -2.18
CA ALA A 628 -33.31 27.23 -1.80
C ALA A 628 -33.19 27.34 -0.28
N VAL A 629 -31.97 27.51 0.21
CA VAL A 629 -31.62 27.80 1.60
C VAL A 629 -32.05 29.22 1.95
N GLN A 630 -33.00 29.38 2.87
CA GLN A 630 -33.29 30.68 3.48
C GLN A 630 -32.29 30.99 4.59
N ALA A 631 -31.45 31.99 4.35
CA ALA A 631 -30.64 32.66 5.36
C ALA A 631 -31.55 33.55 6.23
N GLY A 632 -31.85 33.12 7.45
CA GLY A 632 -32.50 33.94 8.48
C GLY A 632 -31.46 34.52 9.43
N GLY A 633 -31.08 35.77 9.24
CA GLY A 633 -30.32 36.54 10.22
C GLY A 633 -31.21 36.99 11.38
N VAL A 634 -30.71 36.86 12.61
CA VAL A 634 -31.19 37.63 13.75
C VAL A 634 -29.96 38.09 14.55
N ARG A 635 -30.04 39.35 14.95
CA ARG A 635 -29.01 40.24 15.54
C ARG A 635 -28.32 39.71 16.78
#